data_AF-S6AYH0-F1
#
_entry.id   AF-S6AYH0-F1
#
_cell.length_a   1.000
_cell.length_b   1.000
_cell.length_c   1.000
_cell.angle_alpha   90.00
_cell.angle_beta   90.00
_cell.angle_gamma   90.00
#
_symmetry.space_group_name_H-M   'P 1'
#
loop_
_entity.id
_entity.type
_entity.pdbx_description
1 polymer ?
#
loop_
_entity_poly.entity_id
_entity_poly.type
_entity_poly.pdbx_seq_one_letter_code
_entity_poly.pdbx_strand_id
1 'polypeptide(L)' 'MASRLPYTPCKLYIDGADDLSAGDYILTSGGSAYLVQGTRPSPSKPERLYLDCLRWPPGDIPEDARCYQLNWYRR' A
#
# COMPACT_ATOMS: atom_id res chain seq x y z
N MET A 1 18.81 -1.63 13.98
CA MET A 1 17.86 -1.45 12.87
C MET A 1 16.60 -2.21 13.22
N ALA A 2 15.50 -1.53 13.56
CA ALA A 2 14.24 -2.20 13.87
C ALA A 2 13.63 -2.71 12.55
N SER A 3 13.81 -3.99 12.25
CA SER A 3 13.07 -4.69 11.21
C SER A 3 11.58 -4.60 11.57
N ARG A 4 10.85 -3.69 10.92
CA ARG A 4 9.41 -3.60 11.09
C ARG A 4 8.81 -4.94 10.67
N LEU A 5 8.16 -5.62 11.61
CA LEU A 5 7.70 -6.99 11.46
C LEU A 5 6.77 -7.14 10.23
N PRO A 6 6.89 -8.24 9.48
CA PRO A 6 5.91 -8.59 8.44
C PRO A 6 4.54 -8.83 9.08
N TYR A 7 3.48 -8.75 8.28
CA TYR A 7 2.08 -8.95 8.69
C TYR A 7 1.59 -7.99 9.77
N THR A 8 2.21 -6.81 9.85
CA THR A 8 1.75 -5.75 10.74
C THR A 8 0.78 -4.83 10.00
N PRO A 9 -0.43 -4.57 10.54
CA PRO A 9 -1.36 -3.63 9.94
C PRO A 9 -0.75 -2.23 9.94
N CYS A 10 -0.92 -1.52 8.83
CA CYS A 10 -0.40 -0.17 8.63
C CYS A 10 -1.40 0.66 7.83
N LYS A 11 -1.49 1.93 8.16
CA LYS A 11 -2.33 2.89 7.44
C LYS A 11 -1.48 3.74 6.55
N LEU A 12 -1.89 3.84 5.29
CA LEU A 12 -1.22 4.63 4.27
C LEU A 12 -2.23 5.62 3.69
N TYR A 13 -1.74 6.64 3.01
CA TYR A 13 -2.57 7.45 2.15
C TYR A 13 -1.79 7.76 0.88
N ILE A 14 -2.52 7.88 -0.21
CA ILE A 14 -1.97 8.20 -1.52
C ILE A 14 -2.82 9.29 -2.14
N ASP A 15 -2.17 10.17 -2.89
CA ASP A 15 -2.85 11.20 -3.67
C ASP A 15 -2.85 10.72 -5.13
N GLY A 16 -4.02 10.66 -5.77
CA GLY A 16 -4.15 10.34 -7.21
C GLY A 16 -4.04 8.88 -7.63
N ALA A 17 -4.44 7.91 -6.80
CA ALA A 17 -4.70 6.55 -7.29
C ALA A 17 -6.14 6.11 -6.98
N ASP A 18 -7.00 6.36 -7.95
CA ASP A 18 -8.43 6.00 -7.93
C ASP A 18 -8.69 4.51 -8.19
N ASP A 19 -7.74 3.80 -8.81
CA ASP A 19 -7.94 2.39 -9.21
C ASP A 19 -7.52 1.38 -8.14
N LEU A 20 -7.05 1.83 -6.98
CA LEU A 20 -6.53 0.96 -5.93
C LEU A 20 -7.68 0.40 -5.07
N SER A 21 -7.74 -0.91 -4.91
CA SER A 21 -8.80 -1.61 -4.19
C SER A 21 -8.25 -2.62 -3.18
N ALA A 22 -9.13 -3.12 -2.32
CA ALA A 22 -8.78 -4.22 -1.41
C ALA A 22 -8.40 -5.48 -2.22
N GLY A 23 -7.31 -6.15 -1.81
CA GLY A 23 -6.74 -7.29 -2.52
C GLY A 23 -5.55 -6.94 -3.42
N ASP A 24 -5.38 -5.66 -3.76
CA ASP A 24 -4.20 -5.21 -4.50
C ASP A 24 -2.96 -5.18 -3.62
N TYR A 25 -1.81 -5.37 -4.25
CA TYR A 25 -0.51 -5.28 -3.59
C TYR A 25 0.18 -3.98 -4.00
N ILE A 26 0.82 -3.34 -3.04
CA ILE A 26 1.67 -2.18 -3.25
C ILE A 26 3.10 -2.63 -3.07
N LEU A 27 3.94 -2.38 -4.07
CA LEU A 27 5.38 -2.54 -3.97
C LEU A 27 6.04 -1.16 -3.98
N THR A 28 6.98 -0.97 -3.06
CA THR A 28 7.77 0.28 -3.00
C THR A 28 9.15 0.03 -3.55
N SER A 29 9.74 1.05 -4.19
CA SER A 29 11.12 0.99 -4.71
C SER A 29 12.17 0.74 -3.61
N GLY A 30 11.80 0.94 -2.34
CA GLY A 30 12.63 0.59 -1.18
C GLY A 30 12.52 -0.86 -0.72
N GLY A 31 11.85 -1.73 -1.48
CA GLY A 31 11.72 -3.16 -1.20
C GLY A 31 10.70 -3.50 -0.11
N SER A 32 9.78 -2.59 0.21
CA SER A 32 8.65 -2.91 1.10
C SER A 32 7.42 -3.26 0.27
N ALA A 33 6.65 -4.24 0.74
CA ALA A 33 5.36 -4.59 0.15
C ALA A 33 4.22 -4.43 1.16
N TYR A 34 3.03 -4.16 0.64
CA TYR A 34 1.81 -3.98 1.42
C TYR A 34 0.62 -4.57 0.68
N LEU A 35 -0.18 -5.38 1.36
CA LEU A 35 -1.47 -5.85 0.87
C LEU A 35 -2.55 -4.85 1.28
N VAL A 36 -3.32 -4.32 0.33
CA VAL A 36 -4.44 -3.43 0.61
C VAL A 36 -5.59 -4.26 1.17
N GLN A 37 -6.05 -3.93 2.37
CA GLN A 37 -7.19 -4.55 3.03
C GLN A 37 -8.48 -3.73 2.83
N GLY A 38 -8.34 -2.42 2.63
CA GLY A 38 -9.45 -1.52 2.38
C GLY A 38 -9.00 -0.15 1.91
N THR A 39 -9.86 0.52 1.17
CA THR A 39 -9.65 1.88 0.69
C THR A 39 -10.78 2.78 1.15
N ARG A 40 -10.45 4.01 1.52
CA ARG A 40 -11.39 5.01 2.03
C ARG A 40 -11.02 6.38 1.47
N PRO A 41 -11.90 7.05 0.71
CA PRO A 41 -11.62 8.40 0.26
C PRO A 41 -11.53 9.37 1.45
N SER A 42 -10.66 10.37 1.34
CA SER A 42 -10.54 11.39 2.37
C SER A 42 -11.75 12.33 2.34
N PRO A 43 -12.39 12.57 3.49
CA PRO A 43 -13.58 13.43 3.55
C PRO A 43 -13.28 14.90 3.24
N SER A 44 -12.03 15.33 3.38
CA SER A 44 -11.61 16.72 3.16
C SER A 44 -10.84 16.93 1.86
N LYS A 45 -10.38 15.85 1.21
CA LYS A 45 -9.57 15.90 -0.01
C LYS A 45 -9.95 14.74 -0.93
N PRO A 46 -10.88 14.92 -1.89
CA PRO A 46 -11.34 13.82 -2.73
C PRO A 46 -10.21 13.18 -3.56
N GLU A 47 -9.14 13.92 -3.86
CA GLU A 47 -7.92 13.43 -4.51
C GLU A 47 -7.07 12.47 -3.67
N ARG A 48 -7.36 12.34 -2.37
CA ARG A 48 -6.62 11.51 -1.42
C ARG A 48 -7.41 10.26 -1.04
N LEU A 49 -6.77 9.11 -1.18
CA LEU A 49 -7.27 7.82 -0.74
C LEU A 49 -6.49 7.34 0.49
N TYR A 50 -7.20 7.10 1.59
CA TYR A 50 -6.67 6.39 2.75
C TYR A 50 -6.74 4.89 2.52
N LEU A 51 -5.68 4.19 2.87
CA LEU A 51 -5.55 2.76 2.68
C LEU A 51 -5.30 2.12 4.03
N ASP A 52 -6.12 1.14 4.36
CA ASP A 52 -5.82 0.16 5.38
C ASP A 52 -5.04 -0.95 4.70
N CYS A 53 -3.76 -1.11 5.05
CA CYS A 53 -2.87 -2.10 4.45
C CYS A 53 -2.29 -3.04 5.51
N LEU A 54 -1.84 -4.20 5.07
CA LEU A 54 -1.08 -5.15 5.84
C LEU A 54 0.34 -5.20 5.27
N ARG A 55 1.37 -5.00 6.09
CA ARG A 55 2.75 -5.16 5.61
C ARG A 55 2.94 -6.60 5.13
N TRP A 56 3.35 -6.77 3.88
CA TRP A 56 3.54 -8.08 3.27
C TRP A 56 5.02 -8.29 2.95
N PRO A 57 5.54 -9.52 3.02
CA PRO A 57 6.86 -9.84 2.51
C PRO A 57 6.86 -9.75 0.97
N PRO A 58 7.79 -9.01 0.34
CA PRO A 58 7.80 -8.87 -1.11
C PRO A 58 8.02 -10.21 -1.84
N GLY A 59 8.71 -11.17 -1.21
CA GLY A 59 8.91 -12.52 -1.76
C GLY A 59 7.69 -13.44 -1.65
N ASP A 60 6.66 -13.06 -0.88
CA ASP A 60 5.41 -13.83 -0.72
C ASP A 60 4.25 -13.21 -1.52
N ILE A 61 4.53 -12.24 -2.40
CA ILE A 61 3.49 -11.71 -3.29
C ILE A 61 3.24 -12.74 -4.39
N PRO A 62 1.98 -13.13 -4.66
CA PRO A 62 1.67 -14.03 -5.76
C PRO A 62 2.08 -13.41 -7.10
N GLU A 63 2.60 -14.22 -8.04
CA GLU A 63 3.05 -13.74 -9.35
C GLU A 63 1.90 -13.19 -10.22
N ASP A 64 0.69 -13.69 -9.99
CA ASP A 64 -0.54 -13.24 -10.65
C ASP A 64 -1.18 -12.01 -9.97
N ALA A 65 -0.63 -11.58 -8.83
CA ALA A 65 -1.23 -10.50 -8.06
C ALA A 65 -1.00 -9.13 -8.72
N ARG A 66 -2.04 -8.30 -8.70
CA ARG A 66 -1.97 -6.93 -9.20
C ARG A 66 -1.09 -6.08 -8.28
N CYS A 67 0.10 -5.75 -8.76
CA CYS A 67 1.10 -4.99 -8.02
C CYS A 67 1.17 -3.53 -8.51
N TYR A 68 0.89 -2.59 -7.62
CA TYR A 68 1.04 -1.16 -7.86
C TYR A 68 2.40 -0.70 -7.35
N GLN A 69 3.21 -0.15 -8.25
CA GLN A 69 4.47 0.46 -7.87
C GLN A 69 4.25 1.91 -7.47
N LEU A 70 4.25 2.19 -6.17
CA LEU A 70 4.14 3.55 -5.66
C LEU A 70 5.52 4.16 -5.50
N ASN A 71 5.80 5.22 -6.27
CA ASN A 71 6.93 6.10 -6.04
C ASN A 71 6.60 7.02 -4.87
N TRP A 72 6.98 6.59 -3.66
CA TRP A 72 6.93 7.44 -2.49
C TRP A 72 7.90 8.60 -2.71
N TYR A 73 7.40 9.75 -3.13
CA TYR A 73 8.15 10.98 -2.98
C TYR A 73 8.38 11.18 -1.48
N ARG A 74 9.64 11.08 -1.03
CA ARG A 74 10.02 11.63 0.27
C ARG A 74 9.61 13.10 0.23
N ARG A 75 8.70 13.50 1.09
CA ARG A 75 8.46 14.91 1.36
C ARG A 75 9.52 15.43 2.32
#